data_AF-A0A3N5SKS1-F1
#
_entry.id   AF-A0A3N5SKS1-F1
#
_cell.length_a   1.000
_cell.length_b   1.000
_cell.length_c   1.000
_cell.angle_alpha   90.00
_cell.angle_beta   90.00
_cell.angle_gamma   90.00
#
_symmetry.space_group_name_H-M   'P 1'
#
loop_
_entity.id
_entity.type
_entity.pdbx_description
1 polymer ?
#
loop_
_entity_poly.entity_id
_entity_poly.type
_entity_poly.pdbx_seq_one_letter_code
_entity_poly.pdbx_strand_id
1 'polypeptide(L)'
;SNEQREETTWFKVSAWRNLAETANQYVKKGMQIMVAGDVKASAYTAQDGTPRASLELTARDIKFLGRRGEGVEQEEYPTETGDLPF
;
A
#
# COMPACT_ATOMS: atom_id res chain seq x y z
N SER A 1 -17.03 30.57 -5.11
CA SER A 1 -16.87 29.12 -5.24
C SER A 1 -15.81 28.63 -4.28
N ASN A 2 -16.22 27.88 -3.26
CA ASN A 2 -15.31 27.09 -2.44
C ASN A 2 -15.50 25.64 -2.88
N GLU A 3 -14.82 25.26 -3.95
CA GLU A 3 -14.96 23.93 -4.56
C GLU A 3 -13.83 23.06 -4.02
N GLN A 4 -14.16 21.99 -3.31
CA GLN A 4 -13.18 21.03 -2.82
C GLN A 4 -12.52 20.37 -4.04
N ARG A 5 -11.24 20.64 -4.25
CA ARG A 5 -10.45 19.96 -5.28
C ARG A 5 -9.99 18.62 -4.72
N GLU A 6 -10.41 17.54 -5.37
CA GLU A 6 -9.87 16.21 -5.12
C GLU A 6 -8.59 16.04 -5.93
N GLU A 7 -7.46 15.84 -5.25
CA GLU A 7 -6.17 15.54 -5.89
C GLU A 7 -5.88 14.05 -5.73
N THR A 8 -5.79 13.34 -6.86
CA THR A 8 -5.41 11.91 -6.88
C THR A 8 -3.96 11.76 -7.29
N THR A 9 -3.18 11.08 -6.45
CA THR A 9 -1.77 10.74 -6.73
C THR A 9 -1.62 9.25 -6.98
N TRP A 10 -0.85 8.88 -8.01
CA TRP A 10 -0.61 7.50 -8.39
C TRP A 10 0.81 7.06 -8.04
N PHE A 11 0.92 5.91 -7.38
CA PHE A 11 2.20 5.26 -7.05
C PHE A 11 2.34 3.96 -7.84
N LYS A 12 3.53 3.73 -8.41
CA LYS A 12 3.92 2.42 -8.93
C LYS A 12 4.58 1.63 -7.80
N VAL A 13 3.86 0.65 -7.27
CA VAL A 13 4.33 -0.17 -6.15
C VAL A 13 4.92 -1.48 -6.67
N SER A 14 6.12 -1.84 -6.23
CA SER A 14 6.77 -3.13 -6.48
C SER A 14 6.90 -3.92 -5.18
N ALA A 15 6.30 -5.11 -5.13
CA ALA A 15 6.45 -6.07 -4.04
C ALA A 15 7.20 -7.30 -4.54
N TRP A 16 8.00 -7.93 -3.67
CA TRP A 16 8.88 -9.04 -4.02
C TRP A 16 8.77 -10.19 -3.01
N ARG A 17 9.22 -11.39 -3.40
CA ARG A 17 9.25 -12.60 -2.55
C ARG A 17 7.86 -12.90 -1.95
N ASN A 18 7.80 -13.34 -0.70
CA ASN A 18 6.57 -13.68 0.01
C ASN A 18 5.55 -12.53 -0.02
N LEU A 19 5.99 -11.26 0.00
CA LEU A 19 5.07 -10.12 -0.06
C LEU A 19 4.34 -10.05 -1.41
N ALA A 20 5.00 -10.42 -2.51
CA ALA A 20 4.37 -10.50 -3.82
C ALA A 20 3.33 -11.63 -3.89
N GLU A 21 3.63 -12.79 -3.28
CA GLU A 21 2.70 -13.92 -3.20
C GLU A 21 1.45 -13.54 -2.38
N THR A 22 1.64 -12.97 -1.20
CA THR A 22 0.54 -12.46 -0.36
C THR A 22 -0.28 -11.40 -1.11
N ALA A 23 0.38 -10.43 -1.74
CA ALA A 23 -0.34 -9.41 -2.52
C ALA A 23 -1.14 -10.01 -3.68
N ASN A 24 -0.59 -11.00 -4.39
CA ASN A 24 -1.29 -11.68 -5.48
C ASN A 24 -2.55 -12.41 -5.00
N GLN A 25 -2.47 -13.09 -3.86
CA GLN A 25 -3.60 -13.83 -3.29
C GLN A 25 -4.71 -12.88 -2.81
N TYR A 26 -4.36 -11.86 -2.02
CA TYR A 26 -5.34 -11.09 -1.25
C TYR A 26 -5.70 -9.71 -1.82
N VAL A 27 -4.79 -9.03 -2.55
CA VAL A 27 -5.09 -7.71 -3.11
C VAL A 27 -6.01 -7.85 -4.32
N LYS A 28 -7.14 -7.12 -4.29
CA LYS A 28 -8.07 -6.97 -5.42
C LYS A 28 -8.29 -5.49 -5.72
N LYS A 29 -8.76 -5.19 -6.92
CA LYS A 29 -9.08 -3.82 -7.34
C LYS A 29 -10.09 -3.18 -6.37
N GLY A 30 -9.81 -1.96 -5.93
CA GLY A 30 -10.68 -1.20 -5.03
C GLY A 30 -10.47 -1.49 -3.55
N MET A 31 -9.60 -2.42 -3.18
CA MET A 31 -9.23 -2.67 -1.79
C MET A 31 -8.41 -1.51 -1.24
N GLN A 32 -8.69 -1.10 0.00
CA GLN A 32 -7.84 -0.17 0.72
C GLN A 32 -6.69 -0.93 1.38
N ILE A 33 -5.47 -0.50 1.08
CA ILE A 33 -4.25 -1.06 1.65
C ILE A 33 -3.34 0.08 2.08
N MET A 34 -2.55 -0.18 3.13
CA MET A 34 -1.41 0.64 3.51
C MET A 34 -0.15 -0.07 3.02
N VAL A 35 0.77 0.69 2.41
CA VAL A 35 2.05 0.16 1.93
C VAL A 35 3.17 0.99 2.56
N ALA A 36 4.10 0.33 3.24
CA ALA A 36 5.32 0.95 3.75
C ALA A 36 6.52 0.45 2.94
N GLY A 37 7.45 1.36 2.64
CA GLY A 37 8.58 1.03 1.78
C GLY A 37 9.40 2.26 1.42
N ASP A 38 10.29 2.10 0.45
CA ASP A 38 11.18 3.14 -0.03
C ASP A 38 10.59 3.81 -1.27
N VAL A 39 10.48 5.14 -1.23
CA VAL A 39 9.90 5.94 -2.31
C VAL A 39 10.98 6.62 -3.11
N LYS A 40 10.86 6.57 -4.44
CA LYS A 40 11.71 7.27 -5.39
C LYS A 40 10.84 8.07 -6.36
N ALA A 41 11.14 9.36 -6.49
CA ALA A 41 10.63 10.17 -7.59
C ALA A 41 11.58 10.04 -8.78
N SER A 42 11.06 9.69 -9.94
CA SER A 42 11.82 9.62 -11.20
C SER A 42 11.20 10.55 -12.23
N ALA A 43 12.05 11.29 -12.95
CA ALA A 43 11.64 12.06 -14.13
C ALA A 43 12.09 11.31 -15.39
N TYR A 44 11.23 11.22 -16.40
CA TYR A 44 11.52 10.53 -17.65
C TYR A 44 10.81 11.20 -18.83
N THR A 45 11.32 10.98 -20.03
CA THR A 45 10.69 11.43 -21.28
C THR A 45 9.78 10.33 -21.80
N ALA A 46 8.49 10.62 -21.97
CA ALA A 46 7.55 9.69 -22.58
C ALA A 46 7.80 9.56 -24.08
N GLN A 47 7.19 8.56 -24.72
CA GLN A 47 7.43 8.24 -26.14
C GLN A 47 6.98 9.37 -27.09
N ASP A 48 6.09 10.24 -26.63
CA ASP A 48 5.65 11.46 -27.31
C ASP A 48 6.60 12.66 -27.12
N GLY A 49 7.72 12.47 -26.40
CA GLY A 49 8.70 13.52 -26.09
C GLY A 49 8.35 14.36 -24.85
N THR A 50 7.23 14.11 -24.16
CA THR A 50 6.82 14.93 -23.02
C THR A 50 7.56 14.54 -21.73
N PRO A 51 8.00 15.51 -20.89
CA PRO A 51 8.57 15.22 -19.59
C PRO A 51 7.47 14.73 -18.63
N ARG A 52 7.73 13.62 -17.94
CA ARG A 52 6.82 13.00 -16.99
C ARG A 52 7.55 12.72 -15.68
N ALA A 53 6.78 12.67 -14.60
CA ALA A 53 7.26 12.25 -13.28
C ALA A 53 6.51 10.98 -12.85
N SER A 54 7.20 10.08 -12.17
CA SER A 54 6.64 8.87 -11.56
C SER A 54 7.06 8.80 -10.10
N LEU A 55 6.12 8.37 -9.25
CA LEU A 55 6.39 7.98 -7.88
C LEU A 55 6.45 6.45 -7.84
N GLU A 56 7.64 5.93 -7.57
CA GLU A 56 7.90 4.50 -7.47
C GLU A 56 8.10 4.14 -6.00
N LEU A 57 7.49 3.05 -5.55
CA LEU A 57 7.57 2.57 -4.17
C LEU A 57 7.98 1.10 -4.15
N THR A 58 9.10 0.79 -3.52
CA THR A 58 9.49 -0.60 -3.25
C THR A 58 8.96 -1.03 -1.89
N ALA A 59 7.99 -1.94 -1.88
CA ALA A 59 7.25 -2.32 -0.68
C ALA A 59 8.11 -3.19 0.25
N ARG A 60 8.13 -2.83 1.53
CA ARG A 60 8.68 -3.61 2.64
C ARG A 60 7.59 -4.24 3.50
N ASP A 61 6.41 -3.62 3.56
CA ASP A 61 5.24 -4.12 4.29
C ASP A 61 3.94 -3.68 3.59
N ILE A 62 2.90 -4.53 3.66
CA ILE A 62 1.55 -4.25 3.15
C ILE A 62 0.53 -4.65 4.22
N LYS A 63 -0.32 -3.71 4.61
CA LYS A 63 -1.44 -3.95 5.53
C LYS A 63 -2.77 -3.79 4.82
N PHE A 64 -3.64 -4.77 4.99
CA PHE A 64 -5.01 -4.74 4.49
C PHE A 64 -5.87 -3.90 5.45
N LEU A 65 -6.56 -2.87 4.93
CA LEU A 65 -7.33 -1.94 5.75
C LEU A 65 -8.83 -2.27 5.79
N GLY A 66 -9.22 -3.47 5.32
CA GLY A 66 -10.62 -3.88 5.20
C GLY A 66 -11.39 -3.14 4.10
N ARG A 67 -12.67 -3.47 3.94
CA ARG A 67 -13.58 -2.81 2.99
C ARG A 67 -14.25 -1.65 3.72
N ARG A 68 -14.27 -0.46 3.11
CA ARG A 68 -15.01 0.70 3.63
C ARG A 68 -16.50 0.36 3.72
N GLY A 69 -16.95 -0.13 4.88
CA GLY A 69 -18.34 -0.53 5.13
C GLY A 69 -18.51 -1.70 6.11
N GLU A 70 -17.48 -2.48 6.38
CA GLU A 70 -17.50 -3.54 7.39
C GLU A 70 -16.51 -3.16 8.49
N GLY A 71 -17.01 -2.97 9.71
CA GLY A 71 -16.17 -2.69 10.87
C GLY A 71 -15.09 -3.77 10.96
N VAL A 72 -13.83 -3.36 10.93
CA VAL A 72 -12.71 -4.24 11.27
C VAL A 72 -12.89 -4.66 12.72
N GLU A 73 -13.51 -5.82 12.92
CA GLU A 73 -13.37 -6.59 14.14
C GLU A 73 -11.87 -6.85 14.28
N GLN A 74 -11.26 -6.24 15.29
CA GLN A 74 -9.89 -6.52 15.66
C GLN A 74 -9.81 -8.01 15.98
N GLU A 75 -9.28 -8.81 15.05
CA GLU A 75 -8.75 -10.11 15.41
C GLU A 75 -7.53 -9.85 16.31
N GLU A 76 -7.78 -9.82 17.62
CA GLU A 76 -6.77 -9.98 18.65
C GLU A 76 -6.00 -11.27 18.34
N TYR A 77 -4.79 -11.13 17.83
CA TYR A 77 -3.83 -12.22 17.88
C TYR A 77 -3.63 -12.55 19.37
N PRO A 78 -3.85 -13.80 19.80
CA PRO A 78 -3.57 -14.18 21.18
C PRO A 78 -2.09 -13.91 21.42
N THR A 79 -1.80 -12.92 22.25
CA THR A 79 -0.48 -12.82 22.88
C THR A 79 -0.44 -13.97 23.87
N GLU A 80 -0.01 -15.14 23.40
CA GLU A 80 0.56 -16.15 24.29
C GLU A 80 1.85 -15.55 24.88
N THR A 81 1.67 -14.66 25.84
CA THR A 81 2.65 -14.30 26.85
C THR A 81 2.14 -14.86 28.17
N GLY A 82 1.84 -16.16 28.15
CA GLY A 82 1.93 -17.00 29.33
C GLY A 82 3.38 -17.46 29.42
N ASP A 83 4.05 -17.04 30.49
CA ASP A 83 5.31 -17.61 30.98
C ASP A 83 6.62 -17.08 30.36
N LEU A 84 7.05 -15.89 30.80
CA LEU A 84 8.47 -15.62 30.98
C LEU A 84 8.72 -15.43 32.49
N PRO A 85 9.55 -16.27 33.13
CA PRO A 85 9.86 -16.14 34.54
C PRO A 85 10.73 -14.89 34.79
N PHE A 86 10.27 -14.08 35.75
CA PHE A 86 10.83 -12.84 36.34
C PHE A 86 11.00 -11.60 35.45
#